data_AF-A0A2B3TKF6-F1
#
_entry.id   AF-A0A2B3TKF6-F1
#
_cell.length_a   1.000
_cell.length_b   1.000
_cell.length_c   1.000
_cell.angle_alpha   90.00
_cell.angle_beta   90.00
_cell.angle_gamma   90.00
#
_symmetry.space_group_name_H-M   'P 1'
#
loop_
_entity.id
_entity.type
_entity.pdbx_description
1 polymer ?
#
loop_
_entity_poly.entity_id
_entity_poly.type
_entity_poly.pdbx_seq_one_letter_code
_entity_poly.pdbx_strand_id
1 'polypeptide(L)'
;MSVSVKGNEQLTSLLNDWYRAMLSQQVIKATNLKKKIDEKINQLSIEPNQEHQDQNLLLYYSLLEFRYTVLTDSLGIQQNSFDAISDYD
;
A
#
# COMPACT_ATOMS: atom_id res chain seq x y z
N MET A 1 22.71 -13.56 -7.97
CA MET A 1 21.59 -12.96 -8.73
C MET A 1 20.33 -13.66 -8.31
N SER A 2 19.60 -13.04 -7.39
CA SER A 2 18.52 -13.64 -6.62
C SER A 2 17.16 -13.31 -7.24
N VAL A 3 16.34 -14.32 -7.48
CA VAL A 3 15.06 -14.23 -8.19
C VAL A 3 14.00 -13.40 -7.44
N SER A 4 14.21 -13.04 -6.16
CA SER A 4 13.28 -12.18 -5.38
C SER A 4 13.23 -10.70 -5.79
N VAL A 5 14.15 -10.20 -6.61
CA VAL A 5 14.19 -8.75 -6.93
C VAL A 5 13.06 -8.34 -7.89
N LYS A 6 12.67 -9.18 -8.85
CA LYS A 6 11.70 -8.82 -9.91
C LYS A 6 10.25 -8.68 -9.44
N GLY A 7 9.82 -9.45 -8.44
CA GLY A 7 8.47 -9.37 -7.88
C GLY A 7 8.28 -8.07 -7.09
N ASN A 8 9.26 -7.76 -6.24
CA ASN A 8 9.25 -6.59 -5.37
C ASN A 8 9.41 -5.29 -6.17
N GLU A 9 10.17 -5.28 -7.27
CA GLU A 9 10.27 -4.13 -8.19
C GLU A 9 8.90 -3.75 -8.78
N GLN A 10 8.10 -4.72 -9.19
CA GLN A 10 6.78 -4.43 -9.76
C GLN A 10 5.80 -3.89 -8.72
N LEU A 11 5.82 -4.41 -7.49
CA LEU A 11 4.94 -3.93 -6.43
C LEU A 11 5.35 -2.53 -5.97
N THR A 12 6.65 -2.28 -5.83
CA THR A 12 7.20 -0.95 -5.51
C THR A 12 6.83 0.08 -6.58
N SER A 13 6.89 -0.30 -7.86
CA SER A 13 6.47 0.56 -8.96
C SER A 13 4.97 0.90 -8.89
N LEU A 14 4.12 -0.10 -8.62
CA LEU A 14 2.68 0.11 -8.44
C LEU A 14 2.36 1.02 -7.26
N LEU A 15 3.05 0.86 -6.13
CA LEU A 15 2.90 1.73 -4.96
C LEU A 15 3.33 3.18 -5.27
N ASN A 16 4.41 3.37 -6.02
CA ASN A 16 4.83 4.70 -6.47
C ASN A 16 3.84 5.34 -7.46
N ASP A 17 3.28 4.56 -8.38
CA ASP A 17 2.23 5.03 -9.28
C ASP A 17 0.96 5.39 -8.53
N TRP A 18 0.63 4.62 -7.48
CA TRP A 18 -0.51 4.89 -6.61
C TRP A 18 -0.31 6.19 -5.83
N TYR A 19 0.88 6.40 -5.27
CA TYR A 19 1.27 7.65 -4.62
C TYR A 19 1.17 8.86 -5.55
N ARG A 20 1.69 8.74 -6.78
CA ARG A 20 1.58 9.79 -7.80
C ARG A 20 0.12 10.07 -8.18
N ALA A 21 -0.70 9.04 -8.32
CA ALA A 21 -2.13 9.20 -8.59
C ALA A 21 -2.83 9.96 -7.44
N MET A 22 -2.46 9.71 -6.19
CA MET A 22 -2.99 10.48 -5.04
C MET A 22 -2.52 11.94 -5.07
N LEU A 23 -1.23 12.19 -5.34
CA LEU A 23 -0.69 13.54 -5.47
C LEU A 23 -1.40 14.35 -6.57
N SER A 24 -1.69 13.71 -7.71
CA SER A 24 -2.45 14.31 -8.80
C SER A 24 -3.97 14.33 -8.56
N GLN A 25 -4.45 13.94 -7.38
CA GLN A 25 -5.88 13.85 -7.02
C GLN A 25 -6.71 12.99 -7.97
N GLN A 26 -6.07 12.02 -8.63
CA GLN A 26 -6.72 11.10 -9.58
C GLN A 26 -7.38 9.94 -8.83
N VAL A 27 -8.47 10.23 -8.12
CA VAL A 27 -9.16 9.27 -7.24
C VAL A 27 -9.48 7.95 -7.97
N ILE A 28 -10.09 8.01 -9.16
CA ILE A 28 -10.46 6.82 -9.95
C ILE A 28 -9.23 5.95 -10.27
N LYS A 29 -8.13 6.59 -10.68
CA LYS A 29 -6.87 5.89 -10.98
C LYS A 29 -6.27 5.29 -9.71
N ALA A 30 -6.32 6.04 -8.61
CA ALA A 30 -5.84 5.57 -7.32
C ALA A 30 -6.66 4.38 -6.80
N THR A 31 -7.99 4.37 -6.94
CA THR A 31 -8.83 3.22 -6.58
C THR A 31 -8.47 1.97 -7.39
N ASN A 32 -8.26 2.14 -8.70
CA ASN A 32 -7.88 1.03 -9.58
C ASN A 32 -6.50 0.47 -9.26
N LEU A 33 -5.55 1.33 -8.86
CA LEU A 33 -4.23 0.92 -8.43
C LEU A 33 -4.28 0.21 -7.07
N LYS A 34 -5.09 0.69 -6.11
CA LYS A 34 -5.30 0.03 -4.81
C LYS A 34 -5.70 -1.44 -5.00
N LYS A 35 -6.72 -1.72 -5.80
CA LYS A 35 -7.18 -3.11 -6.06
C LYS A 35 -6.08 -4.02 -6.58
N LYS A 36 -5.26 -3.54 -7.52
CA LYS A 36 -4.14 -4.31 -8.08
C LYS A 36 -3.03 -4.57 -7.05
N ILE A 37 -2.81 -3.62 -6.14
CA ILE A 37 -1.83 -3.74 -5.07
C ILE A 37 -2.34 -4.75 -4.03
N ASP A 38 -3.61 -4.69 -3.65
CA ASP A 38 -4.25 -5.63 -2.72
C ASP A 38 -4.18 -7.08 -3.21
N GLU A 39 -4.47 -7.31 -4.50
CA GLU A 39 -4.34 -8.62 -5.12
C GLU A 39 -2.89 -9.14 -5.05
N LYS A 40 -1.90 -8.29 -5.33
CA LYS A 40 -0.48 -8.67 -5.26
C LYS A 40 0.01 -8.91 -3.83
N ILE A 41 -0.42 -8.10 -2.86
CA ILE A 41 -0.09 -8.31 -1.45
C ILE A 41 -0.69 -9.62 -0.96
N ASN A 42 -1.95 -9.93 -1.32
CA ASN A 42 -2.57 -11.21 -0.99
C ASN A 42 -1.82 -12.40 -1.62
N GLN A 43 -1.29 -12.26 -2.83
CA GLN A 43 -0.47 -13.29 -3.45
C GLN A 43 0.88 -13.49 -2.74
N LEU A 44 1.50 -12.41 -2.25
CA LEU A 44 2.76 -12.47 -1.51
C LEU A 44 2.59 -13.10 -0.12
N SER A 45 1.50 -12.80 0.59
CA SER A 45 1.19 -13.37 1.90
C SER A 45 0.96 -14.89 1.90
N ILE A 46 0.82 -15.52 0.72
CA ILE A 46 0.63 -16.97 0.57
C ILE A 46 1.98 -17.71 0.42
N GLU A 47 3.09 -17.01 0.14
CA GLU A 47 4.42 -17.61 0.06
C GLU A 47 5.16 -17.53 1.42
N PRO A 48 5.35 -18.65 2.14
CA PRO A 48 5.82 -18.66 3.54
C PRO A 48 7.32 -18.32 3.74
N ASN A 49 8.03 -17.79 2.75
CA ASN A 49 9.49 -17.74 2.73
C ASN A 49 10.12 -16.33 2.60
N GLN A 50 9.37 -15.23 2.80
CA GLN A 50 9.86 -13.86 2.57
C GLN A 50 9.67 -12.86 3.74
N GLU A 51 9.72 -13.33 5.00
CA GLU A 51 9.35 -12.57 6.21
C GLU A 51 10.00 -11.17 6.42
N HIS A 52 11.19 -10.87 5.88
CA HIS A 52 11.89 -9.61 6.17
C HIS A 52 11.77 -8.51 5.11
N GLN A 53 11.64 -8.84 3.81
CA GLN A 53 11.48 -7.82 2.77
C GLN A 53 10.03 -7.32 2.68
N ASP A 54 9.09 -8.12 3.15
CA ASP A 54 7.66 -7.83 3.06
C ASP A 54 7.22 -6.80 4.11
N GLN A 55 7.85 -6.75 5.28
CA GLN A 55 7.47 -5.83 6.36
C GLN A 55 7.58 -4.34 5.99
N ASN A 56 8.69 -3.92 5.36
CA ASN A 56 8.86 -2.53 4.91
C ASN A 56 7.85 -2.15 3.82
N LEU A 57 7.45 -3.13 3.01
CA LEU A 57 6.55 -2.98 1.90
C LEU A 57 5.09 -2.88 2.38
N LEU A 58 4.73 -3.69 3.38
CA LEU A 58 3.47 -3.61 4.11
C LEU A 58 3.33 -2.28 4.85
N LEU A 59 4.38 -1.83 5.54
CA LEU A 59 4.39 -0.51 6.19
C LEU A 59 4.15 0.62 5.17
N TYR A 60 4.85 0.59 4.03
CA TYR A 60 4.65 1.58 2.97
C TYR A 60 3.24 1.56 2.39
N TYR A 61 2.66 0.36 2.24
CA TYR A 61 1.27 0.20 1.82
C TYR A 61 0.29 0.81 2.84
N SER A 62 0.43 0.51 4.13
CA SER A 62 -0.45 1.05 5.19
C SER A 62 -0.42 2.59 5.24
N LEU A 63 0.77 3.19 5.10
CA LEU A 63 0.92 4.65 5.03
C LEU A 63 0.20 5.26 3.82
N LEU A 64 0.31 4.61 2.66
CA LEU A 64 -0.37 5.05 1.44
C LEU A 64 -1.88 4.86 1.54
N GLU A 65 -2.34 3.78 2.18
CA GLU A 65 -3.76 3.55 2.44
C GLU A 65 -4.36 4.66 3.29
N PHE A 66 -3.69 5.05 4.37
CA PHE A 66 -4.10 6.18 5.19
C PHE A 66 -4.25 7.46 4.35
N ARG A 67 -3.26 7.76 3.50
CA ARG A 67 -3.31 8.92 2.59
C ARG A 67 -4.44 8.82 1.57
N TYR A 68 -4.73 7.62 1.07
CA TYR A 68 -5.85 7.40 0.16
C TYR A 68 -7.18 7.65 0.85
N THR A 69 -7.37 7.15 2.08
CA THR A 69 -8.56 7.43 2.90
C THR A 69 -8.71 8.94 3.12
N VAL A 70 -7.62 9.65 3.40
CA VAL A 70 -7.63 11.12 3.49
C VAL A 70 -8.05 11.77 2.17
N LEU A 71 -7.62 11.25 1.03
CA LEU A 71 -7.96 11.80 -0.29
C LEU A 71 -9.44 11.55 -0.67
N THR A 72 -9.98 10.38 -0.36
CA THR A 72 -11.32 9.96 -0.79
C THR A 72 -12.41 10.22 0.24
N ASP A 73 -12.04 10.29 1.50
CA ASP A 73 -12.95 10.43 2.64
C ASP A 73 -12.40 11.44 3.66
N SER A 74 -11.91 12.59 3.17
CA SER A 74 -11.35 13.67 4.00
C SER A 74 -12.33 14.21 5.04
N LEU A 75 -13.64 14.02 4.82
CA LEU A 75 -14.73 14.46 5.68
C LEU A 75 -15.15 13.41 6.73
N GLY A 76 -14.67 12.17 6.61
CA GLY A 76 -14.93 11.05 7.52
C GLY A 76 -13.79 10.72 8.49
N ILE A 77 -12.64 11.40 8.38
CA ILE A 77 -11.47 11.17 9.25
C ILE A 77 -11.81 11.57 10.69
N GLN A 78 -12.09 10.57 11.52
CA GLN A 78 -12.22 10.69 12.95
C GLN A 78 -10.93 10.22 13.64
N GLN A 79 -10.74 10.61 14.91
CA GLN A 79 -9.51 10.37 15.68
C GLN A 79 -9.12 8.88 15.76
N ASN A 80 -10.09 7.98 15.65
CA ASN A 80 -9.95 6.52 15.58
C ASN A 80 -9.32 5.99 14.27
N SER A 81 -9.20 6.80 13.22
CA SER A 81 -8.53 6.41 11.97
C SER A 81 -7.01 6.26 12.14
N PHE A 82 -6.46 6.77 13.24
CA PHE A 82 -5.05 6.64 13.62
C PHE A 82 -4.78 5.42 14.52
N ASP A 83 -5.81 4.79 15.10
CA ASP A 83 -5.64 3.65 16.02
C ASP A 83 -4.97 2.45 15.33
N ALA A 84 -5.26 2.24 14.04
CA ALA A 84 -4.62 1.18 13.24
C ALA A 84 -3.11 1.38 13.02
N ILE A 85 -2.62 2.61 13.20
CA ILE A 85 -1.20 2.96 13.08
C ILE A 85 -0.52 2.92 14.47
N SER A 86 -1.29 3.17 15.54
CA SER A 86 -0.81 3.17 16.92
C SER A 86 -0.54 1.77 17.49
N ASP A 87 -1.04 0.70 16.86
CA ASP A 87 -0.82 -0.69 17.30
C ASP A 87 0.59 -1.21 16.94
N TYR A 88 1.37 -0.42 16.19
CA TYR A 88 2.74 -0.75 15.80
C TYR A 88 3.81 -0.03 16.66
N ASP A 89 3.41 0.68 17.73
CA ASP A 89 4.30 1.34 18.70
C ASP A 89 4.72 0.40 19.85
#